data_AF-A0A7H9CKL8-F1
#
_entry.id   AF-A0A7H9CKL8-F1
#
_cell.length_a   1.000
_cell.length_b   1.000
_cell.length_c   1.000
_cell.angle_alpha   90.00
_cell.angle_beta   90.00
_cell.angle_gamma   90.00
#
_symmetry.space_group_name_H-M   'P 1'
#
loop_
_entity.id
_entity.type
_entity.pdbx_description
1 polymer ?
#
loop_
_entity_poly.entity_id
_entity_poly.type
_entity_poly.pdbx_seq_one_letter_code
_entity_poly.pdbx_strand_id
1 'polypeptide(L)'
;MNDEKLIFDITLDEVKQYLKILNDDENEVIKICFFGAVGYFETYTQRKLSEFSELPREVRLWLLYKCAGFYEIRASASDARANLVDSSHIDIMIDFYRKSPIRLGLNELDRIQAQLSAQTKLLKQAYAQILEIKNQKSKE
;
A
#
# COMPACT_ATOMS: atom_id res chain seq x y z
N MET A 1 11.72 28.03 -11.52
CA MET A 1 11.53 26.60 -11.21
C MET A 1 10.44 26.52 -10.18
N ASN A 2 9.41 25.75 -10.48
CA ASN A 2 8.23 25.61 -9.66
C ASN A 2 8.44 24.38 -8.77
N ASP A 3 9.03 24.59 -7.58
CA ASP A 3 9.33 23.53 -6.60
C ASP A 3 8.07 23.06 -5.84
N GLU A 4 6.91 23.06 -6.51
CA GLU A 4 5.66 22.59 -5.93
C GLU A 4 5.81 21.10 -5.57
N LYS A 5 5.75 20.82 -4.28
CA LYS A 5 5.89 19.48 -3.72
C LYS A 5 4.57 18.71 -3.89
N LEU A 6 4.61 17.57 -4.58
CA LEU A 6 3.43 16.75 -4.84
C LEU A 6 3.25 15.68 -3.76
N ILE A 7 4.18 14.72 -3.70
CA ILE A 7 4.17 13.62 -2.72
C ILE A 7 5.60 13.34 -2.30
N PHE A 8 5.82 13.18 -0.99
CA PHE A 8 7.17 13.16 -0.43
C PHE A 8 7.97 14.31 -1.05
N ASP A 9 9.24 14.13 -1.34
CA ASP A 9 10.13 15.08 -2.02
C ASP A 9 10.02 15.07 -3.55
N ILE A 10 9.04 14.38 -4.16
CA ILE A 10 8.77 14.52 -5.59
C ILE A 10 8.13 15.87 -5.85
N THR A 11 8.77 16.67 -6.70
CA THR A 11 8.27 17.98 -7.13
C THR A 11 7.60 17.91 -8.50
N LEU A 12 6.76 18.89 -8.81
CA LEU A 12 6.19 19.05 -10.14
C LEU A 12 7.29 19.22 -11.20
N ASP A 13 8.33 20.00 -10.89
CA ASP A 13 9.47 20.17 -11.79
C ASP A 13 10.20 18.85 -12.08
N GLU A 14 10.35 17.94 -11.10
CA GLU A 14 10.90 16.59 -11.32
C GLU A 14 10.04 15.79 -12.30
N VAL A 15 8.71 15.81 -12.13
CA VAL A 15 7.79 15.12 -13.04
C VAL A 15 7.88 15.71 -14.46
N LYS A 16 7.89 17.03 -14.57
CA LYS A 16 8.04 17.74 -15.86
C LYS A 16 9.36 17.41 -16.55
N GLN A 17 10.46 17.35 -15.80
CA GLN A 17 11.77 16.95 -16.32
C GLN A 17 11.74 15.52 -16.86
N TYR A 18 11.10 14.60 -16.13
CA TYR A 18 10.93 13.21 -16.59
C TYR A 18 10.13 13.13 -17.90
N LEU A 19 9.06 13.93 -18.03
CA LEU A 19 8.23 14.04 -19.23
C LEU A 19 8.84 14.89 -20.35
N LYS A 20 9.99 15.55 -20.10
CA LYS A 20 10.64 16.50 -21.02
C LYS A 20 9.75 17.69 -21.41
N ILE A 21 8.95 18.19 -20.47
CA ILE A 21 8.05 19.35 -20.64
C ILE A 21 8.70 20.59 -20.02
N LEU A 22 8.78 21.68 -20.79
CA LEU A 22 9.48 22.91 -20.38
C LEU A 22 8.54 24.07 -19.98
N ASN A 23 7.31 24.09 -20.50
CA ASN A 23 6.32 25.13 -20.21
C ASN A 23 5.41 24.74 -19.03
N ASP A 24 4.55 25.67 -18.60
CA ASP A 24 3.65 25.50 -17.45
C ASP A 24 2.18 25.27 -17.86
N ASP A 25 1.88 25.27 -19.17
CA ASP A 25 0.52 25.23 -19.71
C ASP A 25 -0.23 23.95 -19.31
N GLU A 26 0.50 22.84 -19.12
CA GLU A 26 -0.06 21.53 -18.82
C GLU A 26 0.11 21.10 -17.36
N ASN A 27 0.53 22.01 -16.47
CA ASN A 27 0.82 21.68 -15.07
C ASN A 27 -0.33 20.93 -14.37
N GLU A 28 -1.58 21.36 -14.58
CA GLU A 28 -2.74 20.70 -13.95
C GLU A 28 -3.03 19.32 -14.56
N VAL A 29 -2.82 19.13 -15.86
CA VAL A 29 -2.96 17.82 -16.51
C VAL A 29 -1.89 16.86 -15.99
N ILE A 30 -0.65 17.33 -15.87
CA ILE A 30 0.47 16.54 -15.33
C ILE A 30 0.18 16.11 -13.89
N LYS A 31 -0.36 17.02 -13.05
CA LYS A 31 -0.79 16.69 -11.68
C LYS A 31 -1.87 15.61 -11.69
N ILE A 32 -2.88 15.72 -12.55
CA ILE A 32 -3.96 14.73 -12.66
C ILE A 32 -3.37 13.35 -13.03
N CYS A 33 -2.47 13.29 -14.02
CA CYS A 33 -1.80 12.05 -14.41
C CYS A 33 -0.97 11.48 -13.25
N PHE A 34 -0.22 12.32 -12.53
CA PHE A 34 0.61 11.91 -11.40
C PHE A 34 -0.23 11.36 -10.24
N PHE A 35 -1.27 12.09 -9.83
CA PHE A 35 -2.18 11.61 -8.77
C PHE A 35 -3.01 10.39 -9.23
N GLY A 36 -3.26 10.25 -10.54
CA GLY A 36 -3.80 9.02 -11.11
C GLY A 36 -2.87 7.83 -10.89
N ALA A 37 -1.56 7.99 -11.11
CA ALA A 37 -0.57 6.95 -10.86
C ALA A 37 -0.50 6.57 -9.36
N VAL A 38 -0.56 7.58 -8.48
CA VAL A 38 -0.65 7.37 -7.02
C VAL A 38 -1.90 6.56 -6.66
N GLY A 39 -3.06 6.97 -7.16
CA GLY A 39 -4.33 6.27 -6.89
C GLY A 39 -4.31 4.83 -7.39
N TYR A 40 -3.69 4.58 -8.55
CA TYR A 40 -3.48 3.24 -9.07
C TYR A 40 -2.61 2.42 -8.12
N PHE A 41 -1.46 2.94 -7.69
CA PHE A 41 -0.58 2.24 -6.74
C PHE A 41 -1.33 1.83 -5.48
N GLU A 42 -2.01 2.77 -4.84
CA GLU A 42 -2.67 2.53 -3.55
C GLU A 42 -3.81 1.51 -3.69
N THR A 43 -4.55 1.57 -4.81
CA THR A 43 -5.63 0.63 -5.12
C THR A 43 -5.08 -0.76 -5.45
N TYR A 44 -4.07 -0.84 -6.31
CA TYR A 44 -3.47 -2.10 -6.75
C TYR A 44 -2.78 -2.84 -5.59
N THR A 45 -2.00 -2.10 -4.80
CA THR A 45 -1.23 -2.67 -3.69
C THR A 45 -2.03 -2.81 -2.39
N GLN A 46 -3.20 -2.15 -2.29
CA GLN A 46 -3.98 -2.00 -1.07
C GLN A 46 -3.16 -1.35 0.06
N ARG A 47 -2.24 -0.46 -0.29
CA ARG A 47 -1.29 0.18 0.62
C ARG A 47 -1.19 1.67 0.35
N LYS A 48 -1.38 2.50 1.37
CA LYS A 48 -1.25 3.94 1.21
C LYS A 48 0.22 4.36 1.18
N LEU A 49 0.55 5.34 0.35
CA LEU A 49 1.91 5.91 0.32
C LEU A 49 2.27 6.59 1.65
N SER A 50 1.28 7.08 2.39
CA SER A 50 1.48 7.65 3.74
C SER A 50 1.87 6.61 4.81
N GLU A 51 1.80 5.31 4.52
CA GLU A 51 2.29 4.26 5.42
C GLU A 51 3.83 4.13 5.39
N PHE A 52 4.52 4.74 4.42
CA PHE A 52 5.97 4.70 4.31
C PHE A 52 6.60 5.91 5.02
N SER A 53 7.71 5.68 5.74
CA SER A 53 8.51 6.77 6.32
C SER A 53 9.24 7.59 5.26
N GLU A 54 9.62 6.93 4.17
CA GLU A 54 10.27 7.50 2.98
C GLU A 54 9.76 6.77 1.74
N LEU A 55 9.70 7.45 0.60
CA LEU A 55 9.24 6.83 -0.64
C LEU A 55 10.33 5.90 -1.19
N PRO A 56 10.06 4.58 -1.33
CA PRO A 56 11.03 3.68 -1.92
C PRO A 56 11.41 4.11 -3.34
N ARG A 57 12.69 3.97 -3.70
CA ARG A 57 13.22 4.44 -4.99
C ARG A 57 12.51 3.79 -6.17
N GLU A 58 12.17 2.51 -6.05
CA GLU A 58 11.46 1.73 -7.05
C GLU A 58 10.03 2.25 -7.24
N VAL A 59 9.37 2.62 -6.14
CA VAL A 59 8.02 3.20 -6.17
C VAL A 59 8.04 4.59 -6.81
N ARG A 60 9.05 5.42 -6.50
CA ARG A 60 9.25 6.71 -7.18
C ARG A 60 9.38 6.52 -8.69
N LEU A 61 10.29 5.66 -9.13
CA LEU A 61 10.51 5.41 -10.56
C LEU A 61 9.25 4.89 -11.23
N TRP A 62 8.54 3.97 -10.57
CA TRP A 62 7.27 3.45 -11.05
C TRP A 62 6.20 4.55 -11.19
N LEU A 63 6.08 5.46 -10.21
CA LEU A 63 5.12 6.56 -10.24
C LEU A 63 5.39 7.50 -11.43
N LEU A 64 6.65 7.86 -11.66
CA LEU A 64 7.05 8.69 -12.81
C LEU A 64 6.75 8.00 -14.14
N TYR A 65 7.07 6.71 -14.23
CA TYR A 65 6.79 5.92 -15.43
C TYR A 65 5.29 5.80 -15.71
N LYS A 66 4.47 5.48 -14.70
CA LYS A 66 3.02 5.32 -14.86
C LYS A 66 2.35 6.66 -15.16
N CYS A 67 2.82 7.75 -14.55
CA CYS A 67 2.40 9.12 -14.90
C CYS A 67 2.67 9.43 -16.37
N ALA A 68 3.85 9.09 -16.90
CA ALA A 68 4.17 9.25 -18.31
C ALA A 68 3.24 8.42 -19.21
N GLY A 69 2.93 7.18 -18.82
CA GLY A 69 1.94 6.36 -19.51
C GLY A 69 0.57 7.06 -19.63
N PHE A 70 0.05 7.59 -18.53
CA PHE A 70 -1.23 8.32 -18.53
C PHE A 70 -1.18 9.64 -19.31
N TYR A 71 -0.03 10.30 -19.35
CA TYR A 71 0.13 11.57 -20.04
C TYR A 71 0.22 11.39 -21.57
N GLU A 72 1.04 10.43 -22.02
CA GLU A 72 1.33 10.16 -23.44
C GLU A 72 0.18 9.39 -24.11
N ILE A 73 -0.43 8.44 -23.40
CA ILE A 73 -1.48 7.58 -23.94
C ILE A 73 -2.83 8.10 -23.47
N ARG A 74 -3.38 9.06 -24.23
CA ARG A 74 -4.69 9.66 -23.95
C ARG A 74 -5.87 8.91 -24.59
N ALA A 75 -5.60 7.85 -25.35
CA ALA A 75 -6.61 7.06 -26.04
C ALA A 75 -7.25 6.02 -25.10
N SER A 76 -8.55 5.72 -25.27
CA SER A 76 -9.21 4.66 -24.51
C SER A 76 -8.62 3.29 -24.84
N ALA A 77 -8.69 2.33 -23.90
CA ALA A 77 -8.18 0.96 -24.07
C ALA A 77 -8.71 0.21 -25.31
N SER A 78 -9.77 0.71 -25.95
CA SER A 78 -10.32 0.23 -27.22
C SER A 78 -9.51 0.66 -28.45
N ASP A 79 -8.56 1.58 -28.30
CA ASP A 79 -7.67 2.01 -29.39
C ASP A 79 -6.49 1.05 -29.51
N ALA A 80 -6.36 0.37 -30.64
CA ALA A 80 -5.38 -0.69 -30.87
C ALA A 80 -3.93 -0.25 -30.62
N ARG A 81 -3.64 1.07 -30.69
CA ARG A 81 -2.33 1.65 -30.38
C ARG A 81 -2.03 1.72 -28.88
N ALA A 82 -3.05 1.87 -28.02
CA ALA A 82 -2.86 1.89 -26.56
C ALA A 82 -2.34 0.55 -26.03
N ASN A 83 -2.80 -0.56 -26.62
CA ASN A 83 -2.41 -1.92 -26.24
C ASN A 83 -0.96 -2.31 -26.60
N LEU A 84 -0.30 -1.55 -27.49
CA LEU A 84 1.11 -1.80 -27.84
C LEU A 84 2.08 -1.20 -26.83
N VAL A 85 1.64 -0.22 -26.01
CA VAL A 85 2.52 0.58 -25.14
C VAL A 85 2.30 0.27 -23.65
N ASP A 86 1.07 -0.08 -23.22
CA ASP A 86 0.80 -0.56 -21.85
C ASP A 86 1.14 -2.06 -21.66
N SER A 87 2.20 -2.51 -22.34
CA SER A 87 2.75 -3.86 -22.21
C SER A 87 3.98 -3.89 -21.28
N SER A 88 4.27 -2.79 -20.59
CA SER A 88 5.39 -2.74 -19.67
C SER A 88 5.07 -3.53 -18.41
N HIS A 89 5.86 -4.57 -18.16
CA HIS A 89 5.91 -5.32 -16.90
C HIS A 89 6.28 -4.47 -15.67
N ILE A 90 6.27 -3.13 -15.76
CA ILE A 90 6.65 -2.21 -14.68
C ILE A 90 5.80 -2.44 -13.42
N ASP A 91 4.54 -2.87 -13.56
CA ASP A 91 3.67 -3.15 -12.42
C ASP A 91 4.17 -4.34 -11.57
N ILE A 92 5.04 -5.21 -12.12
CA ILE A 92 5.75 -6.24 -11.34
C ILE A 92 6.65 -5.63 -10.26
N MET A 93 7.13 -4.40 -10.46
CA MET A 93 7.98 -3.71 -9.48
C MET A 93 7.20 -3.39 -8.20
N ILE A 94 5.88 -3.21 -8.32
CA ILE A 94 5.03 -2.85 -7.17
C ILE A 94 4.36 -4.07 -6.52
N ASP A 95 4.49 -5.26 -7.11
CA ASP A 95 3.93 -6.51 -6.55
C ASP A 95 4.50 -6.85 -5.15
N PHE A 96 5.77 -6.52 -4.90
CA PHE A 96 6.38 -6.70 -3.58
C PHE A 96 5.70 -5.87 -2.47
N TYR A 97 5.01 -4.80 -2.84
CA TYR A 97 4.30 -3.91 -1.92
C TYR A 97 2.83 -4.28 -1.77
N ARG A 98 2.30 -5.18 -2.60
CA ARG A 98 0.91 -5.62 -2.55
C ARG A 98 0.63 -6.37 -1.25
N LYS A 99 -0.43 -5.97 -0.52
CA LYS A 99 -0.94 -6.76 0.61
C LYS A 99 -1.45 -8.10 0.08
N SER A 100 -0.65 -9.15 0.25
CA SER A 100 -1.05 -10.50 -0.12
C SER A 100 -2.26 -10.94 0.72
N PRO A 101 -3.32 -11.53 0.13
CA PRO A 101 -4.42 -12.13 0.88
C PRO A 101 -3.95 -13.18 1.89
N ILE A 102 -2.83 -13.86 1.61
CA ILE A 102 -2.24 -14.85 2.52
C ILE A 102 -1.76 -14.19 3.82
N ARG A 103 -1.26 -12.94 3.75
CA ARG A 103 -0.87 -12.17 4.96
C ARG A 103 -2.07 -11.69 5.78
N LEU A 104 -3.25 -11.51 5.17
CA LEU A 104 -4.47 -11.22 5.92
C LEU A 104 -4.90 -12.42 6.80
N GLY A 105 -4.71 -13.66 6.31
CA GLY A 105 -4.95 -14.87 7.10
C GLY A 105 -3.99 -15.07 8.27
N LEU A 106 -2.75 -14.57 8.18
CA LEU A 106 -1.79 -14.56 9.29
C LEU A 106 -2.25 -13.66 10.45
N ASN A 107 -2.85 -12.51 10.16
CA ASN A 107 -3.41 -11.63 11.19
C ASN A 107 -4.61 -12.27 11.92
N GLU A 108 -5.38 -13.12 11.23
CA GLU A 108 -6.43 -13.92 11.89
C GLU A 108 -5.84 -15.01 12.78
N LEU A 109 -4.76 -15.67 12.35
CA LEU A 109 -4.05 -16.65 13.18
C LEU A 109 -3.49 -16.02 14.45
N ASP A 110 -2.88 -14.84 14.36
CA ASP A 110 -2.38 -14.10 15.54
C ASP A 110 -3.51 -13.73 16.51
N ARG A 111 -4.67 -13.31 15.98
CA ARG A 111 -5.86 -13.02 16.80
C ARG A 111 -6.41 -14.26 17.48
N ILE A 112 -6.52 -15.38 16.76
CA ILE A 112 -6.98 -16.66 17.31
C ILE A 112 -6.02 -17.13 18.41
N GLN A 113 -4.72 -17.01 18.18
CA GLN A 113 -3.69 -17.43 19.14
C GLN A 113 -3.68 -16.56 20.40
N ALA A 114 -3.93 -15.25 20.27
CA ALA A 114 -4.13 -14.34 21.39
C ALA A 114 -5.39 -14.70 22.21
N GLN A 115 -6.52 -14.98 21.53
CA GLN A 115 -7.75 -15.41 22.19
C GLN A 115 -7.58 -16.74 22.93
N LEU A 116 -6.93 -17.72 22.32
CA LEU A 116 -6.68 -19.03 22.92
C LEU A 116 -5.79 -18.92 24.17
N SER A 117 -4.78 -18.06 24.13
CA SER A 117 -3.91 -17.77 25.28
C SER A 117 -4.68 -17.12 26.44
N ALA A 118 -5.57 -16.18 26.14
CA ALA A 118 -6.42 -15.54 27.14
C ALA A 118 -7.39 -16.53 27.80
N GLN A 119 -8.05 -17.39 27.01
CA GLN A 119 -8.94 -18.43 27.53
C GLN A 119 -8.18 -19.44 28.40
N THR A 120 -6.98 -19.85 27.99
CA THR A 120 -6.14 -20.77 28.76
C THR A 120 -5.77 -20.18 30.13
N LYS A 121 -5.49 -18.88 30.19
CA LYS A 121 -5.19 -18.19 31.45
C LYS A 121 -6.39 -18.19 32.40
N LEU A 122 -7.58 -17.89 31.88
CA LEU A 122 -8.83 -17.93 32.66
C LEU A 122 -9.11 -19.34 33.18
N LEU A 123 -8.91 -20.38 32.36
CA LEU A 123 -9.12 -21.77 32.76
C LEU A 123 -8.19 -22.17 33.92
N LYS A 124 -6.91 -21.78 33.84
CA LYS A 124 -5.93 -22.03 34.92
C LYS A 124 -6.32 -21.34 36.23
N GLN A 125 -6.81 -20.10 36.15
CA GLN A 125 -7.28 -19.36 37.33
C GLN A 125 -8.51 -20.02 37.95
N ALA A 126 -9.49 -20.42 37.14
CA ALA A 126 -10.67 -21.11 37.63
C ALA A 126 -10.32 -22.45 38.31
N TYR A 127 -9.39 -23.23 37.73
CA TYR A 127 -8.92 -24.47 38.32
C TYR A 127 -8.24 -24.27 39.68
N ALA A 128 -7.39 -23.24 39.81
CA ALA A 128 -6.75 -22.90 41.08
C ALA A 128 -7.77 -22.56 42.18
N GLN A 129 -8.80 -21.76 41.85
CA GLN A 129 -9.88 -21.43 42.78
C GLN A 129 -10.67 -22.66 43.23
N ILE A 130 -10.99 -23.56 42.30
CA ILE A 130 -11.67 -24.83 42.63
C ILE A 130 -10.82 -25.67 43.59
N LEU A 131 -9.50 -25.72 43.38
CA LEU A 131 -8.58 -26.46 44.24
C LEU A 131 -8.52 -25.86 45.66
N GLU A 132 -8.49 -24.54 45.78
CA GLU A 132 -8.55 -23.84 47.07
C GLU A 132 -9.85 -24.15 47.82
N ILE A 133 -11.00 -24.06 47.15
CA ILE A 133 -12.30 -24.38 47.74
C ILE A 133 -12.34 -25.84 48.22
N LYS A 134 -11.82 -26.77 47.41
CA LYS A 134 -11.78 -28.20 47.77
C LYS A 134 -10.89 -28.47 48.98
N ASN A 135 -9.75 -27.79 49.07
CA ASN A 135 -8.82 -27.90 50.19
C ASN A 135 -9.37 -27.26 51.47
N GLN A 136 -10.16 -26.19 51.37
CA GLN A 136 -10.86 -25.60 52.51
C GLN A 136 -11.95 -26.53 53.05
N LYS A 137 -12.78 -27.11 52.16
CA LYS A 137 -13.84 -28.06 52.55
C LYS A 137 -13.35 -29.39 53.12
N SER A 138 -12.09 -29.76 52.90
CA SER A 138 -11.50 -31.00 53.43
C SER A 138 -10.85 -30.80 54.81
N LYS A 139 -10.83 -29.56 55.33
CA LYS A 139 -10.30 -29.19 56.65
C LYS A 139 -11.39 -28.89 57.68
N GLU A 140 -12.65 -28.85 57.25
CA GLU A 140 -13.86 -28.83 58.09
C GLU A 140 -14.36 -30.26 58.30
#